data_AF-A0A832JRG9-F1
#
_entry.id   AF-A0A832JRG9-F1
#
_cell.length_a   1.000
_cell.length_b   1.000
_cell.length_c   1.000
_cell.angle_alpha   90.00
_cell.angle_beta   90.00
_cell.angle_gamma   90.00
#
_symmetry.space_group_name_H-M   'P 1'
#
loop_
_entity.id
_entity.type
_entity.pdbx_description
1 polymer ?
#
loop_
_entity_poly.entity_id
_entity_poly.type
_entity_poly.pdbx_seq_one_letter_code
_entity_poly.pdbx_strand_id
1 'polypeptide(L)'
;MQARRALTAVALAAALLAATVALFYEQRLPKPVQTCKCGEEVAVYVSPKGSDAWSGQLPDPSPDGRDGPLATLEKALETARKLKLETGSRVRIVLRGGIYRVEKPIVLSPEDSGCGSCPLVIEAYPGEVPVISGGKPISGFEETVVNGVRAWVANVPAGWRFKQLFVNGERRPRARLPKEGFYRVVEVPAYRGQRLEGLRLFEGADSFVCHSGDVRRWKNLEDVEVVILHFWIEERIPIESFDSDTNTVKLK
;
A
#
# COMPACT_ATOMS: atom_id res chain seq x y z
N MET A 1 -48.07 -51.46 1.07
CA MET A 1 -48.43 -50.02 1.14
C MET A 1 -47.31 -49.11 1.64
N GLN A 2 -46.36 -49.57 2.46
CA GLN A 2 -45.30 -48.71 3.03
C GLN A 2 -44.20 -48.30 2.02
N ALA A 3 -43.84 -49.15 1.06
CA ALA A 3 -42.77 -48.85 0.09
C ALA A 3 -43.09 -47.68 -0.86
N ARG A 4 -44.36 -47.49 -1.26
CA ARG A 4 -44.78 -46.39 -2.15
C ARG A 4 -44.76 -45.01 -1.47
N ARG A 5 -44.92 -44.95 -0.14
CA ARG A 5 -44.85 -43.71 0.65
C ARG A 5 -43.41 -43.23 0.88
N ALA A 6 -42.45 -44.15 0.95
CA ALA A 6 -41.03 -43.82 1.12
C ALA A 6 -40.42 -43.20 -0.15
N LEU A 7 -40.76 -43.72 -1.33
CA LEU A 7 -40.28 -43.17 -2.62
C LEU A 7 -40.84 -41.76 -2.92
N THR A 8 -42.06 -41.45 -2.48
CA THR A 8 -42.65 -40.10 -2.65
C THR A 8 -42.02 -39.07 -1.71
N ALA A 9 -41.64 -39.46 -0.49
CA ALA A 9 -40.97 -38.58 0.45
C ALA A 9 -39.53 -38.23 0.04
N VAL A 10 -38.79 -39.19 -0.53
CA VAL A 10 -37.41 -38.97 -1.03
C VAL A 10 -37.40 -38.08 -2.26
N ALA A 11 -38.37 -38.22 -3.18
CA ALA A 11 -38.49 -37.36 -4.35
C ALA A 11 -38.84 -35.90 -3.99
N LEU A 12 -39.70 -35.67 -2.99
CA LEU A 12 -40.02 -34.32 -2.50
C LEU A 12 -38.83 -33.65 -1.80
N ALA A 13 -38.05 -34.41 -1.02
CA ALA A 13 -36.87 -33.87 -0.33
C ALA A 13 -35.75 -33.47 -1.29
N ALA A 14 -35.53 -34.26 -2.37
CA ALA A 14 -34.56 -33.92 -3.41
C ALA A 14 -34.96 -32.66 -4.22
N ALA A 15 -36.25 -32.48 -4.50
CA ALA A 15 -36.75 -31.28 -5.19
C ALA A 15 -36.63 -30.01 -4.33
N LEU A 16 -36.87 -30.10 -3.02
CA LEU A 16 -36.68 -29.00 -2.06
C LEU A 16 -35.20 -28.62 -1.87
N LEU A 17 -34.28 -29.60 -1.91
CA LEU A 17 -32.84 -29.32 -1.86
C LEU A 17 -32.34 -28.65 -3.14
N ALA A 18 -32.81 -29.10 -4.32
CA ALA A 18 -32.46 -28.47 -5.59
C ALA A 18 -32.99 -27.03 -5.70
N ALA A 19 -34.21 -26.77 -5.22
CA ALA A 19 -34.80 -25.44 -5.20
C ALA A 19 -34.07 -24.47 -4.26
N THR A 20 -33.64 -24.93 -3.08
CA THR A 20 -32.86 -24.11 -2.13
C THR A 20 -31.43 -23.85 -2.60
N VAL A 21 -30.79 -24.83 -3.27
CA VAL A 21 -29.48 -24.62 -3.91
C VAL A 21 -29.58 -23.65 -5.09
N ALA A 22 -30.63 -23.72 -5.91
CA ALA A 22 -30.86 -22.78 -7.01
C ALA A 22 -31.12 -21.35 -6.51
N LEU A 23 -31.92 -21.18 -5.45
CA LEU A 23 -32.15 -19.89 -4.78
C LEU A 23 -30.88 -19.33 -4.14
N PHE A 24 -30.00 -20.18 -3.58
CA PHE A 24 -28.68 -19.77 -3.08
C PHE A 24 -27.69 -19.41 -4.20
N TYR A 25 -27.79 -20.07 -5.37
CA TYR A 25 -26.92 -19.82 -6.52
C TYR A 25 -27.32 -18.54 -7.26
N GLU A 26 -28.61 -18.27 -7.45
CA GLU A 26 -29.10 -17.02 -8.07
C GLU A 26 -28.71 -15.78 -7.25
N GLN A 27 -28.65 -15.89 -5.92
CA GLN A 27 -28.19 -14.79 -5.05
C GLN A 27 -26.69 -14.51 -5.12
N ARG A 28 -25.89 -15.40 -5.74
CA ARG A 28 -24.43 -15.24 -5.92
C ARG A 28 -24.01 -14.88 -7.33
N LEU A 29 -24.93 -14.87 -8.30
CA LEU A 29 -24.58 -14.34 -9.62
C LEU A 29 -24.32 -12.84 -9.48
N PRO A 30 -23.15 -12.33 -9.92
CA PRO A 30 -22.93 -10.89 -9.94
C PRO A 30 -24.05 -10.27 -10.75
N LYS A 31 -24.71 -9.25 -10.18
CA LYS A 31 -25.72 -8.47 -10.90
C LYS A 31 -25.12 -8.06 -12.24
N PRO A 32 -25.85 -8.22 -13.37
CA PRO A 32 -25.33 -7.81 -14.67
C PRO A 32 -24.86 -6.37 -14.56
N VAL A 33 -23.62 -6.11 -15.02
CA VAL A 33 -23.02 -4.78 -14.99
C VAL A 33 -24.01 -3.85 -15.68
N GLN A 34 -24.47 -2.81 -14.98
CA GLN A 34 -25.44 -1.87 -15.52
C GLN A 34 -24.91 -1.32 -16.84
N THR A 35 -25.59 -1.63 -17.93
CA THR A 35 -25.37 -1.01 -19.24
C THR A 35 -26.12 0.31 -19.25
N CYS A 36 -25.44 1.42 -19.52
CA CYS A 36 -26.04 2.73 -19.66
C CYS A 36 -25.70 3.34 -21.03
N LYS A 37 -26.46 4.35 -21.46
CA LYS A 37 -26.13 5.07 -22.69
C LYS A 37 -24.99 6.05 -22.40
N CYS A 38 -23.90 5.95 -23.15
CA CYS A 38 -22.77 6.87 -23.06
C CYS A 38 -22.93 7.99 -24.09
N GLY A 39 -22.52 9.20 -23.69
CA GLY A 39 -22.13 10.24 -24.63
C GLY A 39 -20.76 9.94 -25.26
N GLU A 40 -20.23 10.94 -25.95
CA GLU A 40 -18.91 10.88 -26.60
C GLU A 40 -17.78 10.59 -25.59
N GLU A 41 -16.70 9.97 -26.09
CA GLU A 41 -15.47 9.80 -25.33
C GLU A 41 -14.70 11.13 -25.25
N VAL A 42 -14.39 11.57 -24.03
CA VAL A 42 -13.68 12.83 -23.77
C VAL A 42 -12.43 12.54 -22.95
N ALA A 43 -11.29 13.06 -23.41
CA ALA A 43 -10.02 12.99 -22.70
C ALA A 43 -9.80 14.22 -21.82
N VAL A 44 -9.37 14.00 -20.58
CA VAL A 44 -8.89 15.01 -19.63
C VAL A 44 -7.41 14.72 -19.38
N TYR A 45 -6.55 15.60 -19.85
CA TYR A 45 -5.10 15.47 -19.72
C TYR A 45 -4.61 16.08 -18.40
N VAL A 46 -3.66 15.39 -17.77
CA VAL A 46 -3.03 15.84 -16.52
C VAL A 46 -1.53 15.78 -16.67
N SER A 47 -0.78 16.78 -16.20
CA SER A 47 0.67 16.85 -16.28
C SER A 47 1.27 17.46 -15.01
N PRO A 48 2.44 17.01 -14.52
CA PRO A 48 3.13 17.68 -13.41
C PRO A 48 3.55 19.12 -13.72
N LYS A 49 3.52 19.52 -15.00
CA LYS A 49 3.78 20.90 -15.46
C LYS A 49 2.49 21.63 -15.87
N GLY A 50 1.33 21.04 -15.60
CA GLY A 50 0.02 21.58 -15.92
C GLY A 50 -0.45 22.68 -14.97
N SER A 51 -1.71 23.10 -15.12
CA SER A 51 -2.38 24.07 -14.25
C SER A 51 -3.83 23.69 -14.02
N ASP A 52 -4.29 23.71 -12.77
CA ASP A 52 -5.70 23.43 -12.43
C ASP A 52 -6.67 24.57 -12.81
N ALA A 53 -6.13 25.68 -13.33
CA ALA A 53 -6.92 26.75 -13.95
C ALA A 53 -7.20 26.51 -15.45
N TRP A 54 -6.55 25.52 -16.07
CA TRP A 54 -6.77 25.16 -17.47
C TRP A 54 -7.95 24.20 -17.62
N SER A 55 -8.39 23.97 -18.87
CA SER A 55 -9.52 23.11 -19.19
C SER A 55 -9.20 21.62 -19.00
N GLY A 56 -7.93 21.24 -19.21
CA GLY A 56 -7.52 19.84 -19.29
C GLY A 56 -7.82 19.18 -20.63
N GLN A 57 -8.32 19.91 -21.64
CA GLN A 57 -8.71 19.32 -22.93
C GLN A 57 -7.54 19.19 -23.92
N LEU A 58 -6.42 19.86 -23.64
CA LEU A 58 -5.23 19.81 -24.47
C LEU A 58 -4.13 18.98 -23.79
N PRO A 59 -3.43 18.10 -24.53
CA PRO A 59 -2.34 17.30 -23.97
C PRO A 59 -1.13 18.15 -23.58
N ASP A 60 -0.92 19.28 -24.27
CA ASP A 60 0.17 20.22 -24.10
C ASP A 60 -0.39 21.65 -23.89
N PRO A 61 0.38 22.55 -23.24
CA PRO A 61 -0.02 23.95 -23.14
C PRO A 61 -0.31 24.56 -24.51
N SER A 62 -1.36 25.37 -24.60
CA SER A 62 -1.68 26.14 -25.79
C SER A 62 -0.56 27.14 -26.12
N PRO A 63 -0.38 27.55 -27.39
CA PRO A 63 0.68 28.49 -27.77
C PRO A 63 0.64 29.84 -27.02
N ASP A 64 -0.53 30.26 -26.57
CA ASP A 64 -0.73 31.48 -25.77
C ASP A 64 -0.61 31.26 -24.25
N GLY A 65 -0.37 30.01 -23.81
CA GLY A 65 -0.19 29.62 -22.41
C GLY A 65 -1.43 29.74 -21.53
N ARG A 66 -2.62 29.87 -22.15
CA ARG A 66 -3.89 30.08 -21.43
C ARG A 66 -4.69 28.80 -21.21
N ASP A 67 -4.33 27.72 -21.88
CA ASP A 67 -4.95 26.41 -21.70
C ASP A 67 -3.90 25.28 -21.80
N GLY A 68 -4.29 24.06 -21.44
CA GLY A 68 -3.38 22.91 -21.38
C GLY A 68 -3.88 21.79 -20.46
N PRO A 69 -2.99 20.87 -20.06
CA PRO A 69 -3.31 19.80 -19.14
C PRO A 69 -3.50 20.31 -17.69
N LEU A 70 -4.38 19.67 -16.93
CA LEU A 70 -4.54 19.95 -15.50
C LEU A 70 -3.26 19.59 -14.71
N ALA A 71 -3.07 20.19 -13.54
CA ALA A 71 -1.91 19.89 -12.70
C ALA A 71 -2.15 18.64 -11.82
N THR A 72 -3.38 18.45 -11.34
CA THR A 72 -3.70 17.45 -10.31
C THR A 72 -4.73 16.42 -10.76
N LEU A 73 -4.63 15.21 -10.18
CA LEU A 73 -5.63 14.16 -10.42
C LEU A 73 -6.96 14.51 -9.76
N GLU A 74 -6.95 15.20 -8.63
CA GLU A 74 -8.13 15.69 -7.94
C GLU A 74 -8.96 16.59 -8.84
N LYS A 75 -8.31 17.56 -9.50
CA LYS A 75 -8.99 18.42 -10.46
C LYS A 75 -9.49 17.65 -11.68
N ALA A 76 -8.73 16.66 -12.15
CA ALA A 76 -9.17 15.81 -13.25
C ALA A 76 -10.41 14.98 -12.90
N LEU A 77 -10.52 14.47 -11.67
CA LEU A 77 -11.71 13.77 -11.18
C LEU A 77 -12.90 14.71 -11.07
N GLU A 78 -12.73 15.93 -10.55
CA GLU A 78 -13.79 16.95 -10.55
C GLU A 78 -14.31 17.25 -11.95
N THR A 79 -13.39 17.46 -12.90
CA THR A 79 -13.72 17.70 -14.31
C THR A 79 -14.43 16.49 -14.92
N ALA A 80 -13.98 15.28 -14.63
CA ALA A 80 -14.63 14.05 -15.08
C ALA A 80 -16.06 13.92 -14.55
N ARG A 81 -16.29 14.21 -13.27
CA ARG A 81 -17.64 14.23 -12.66
C ARG A 81 -18.55 15.23 -13.36
N LYS A 82 -18.04 16.45 -13.61
CA LYS A 82 -18.78 17.50 -14.31
C LYS A 82 -19.19 17.05 -15.73
N LEU A 83 -18.25 16.53 -16.51
CA LEU A 83 -18.51 16.04 -17.87
C LEU A 83 -19.54 14.91 -17.87
N LYS A 84 -19.42 13.94 -16.96
CA LYS A 84 -20.41 12.86 -16.84
C LYS A 84 -21.81 13.39 -16.53
N LEU A 85 -21.94 14.38 -15.65
CA LEU A 85 -23.23 14.97 -15.28
C LEU A 85 -23.84 15.80 -16.41
N GLU A 86 -23.03 16.59 -17.12
CA GLU A 86 -23.51 17.53 -18.13
C GLU A 86 -23.81 16.86 -19.48
N THR A 87 -22.99 15.89 -19.90
CA THR A 87 -23.04 15.32 -21.26
C THR A 87 -23.22 13.81 -21.28
N GLY A 88 -23.13 13.13 -20.12
CA GLY A 88 -23.11 11.66 -20.07
C GLY A 88 -21.86 11.06 -20.71
N SER A 89 -20.80 11.86 -20.92
CA SER A 89 -19.58 11.43 -21.63
C SER A 89 -18.88 10.26 -20.96
N ARG A 90 -18.26 9.41 -21.79
CA ARG A 90 -17.26 8.45 -21.34
C ARG A 90 -15.95 9.20 -21.13
N VAL A 91 -15.43 9.25 -19.90
CA VAL A 91 -14.26 10.09 -19.59
C VAL A 91 -12.99 9.25 -19.43
N ARG A 92 -11.91 9.70 -20.05
CA ARG A 92 -10.55 9.19 -19.87
C ARG A 92 -9.69 10.28 -19.22
N ILE A 93 -9.04 9.96 -18.12
CA ILE A 93 -8.02 10.80 -17.49
C ILE A 93 -6.66 10.30 -17.99
N VAL A 94 -5.97 11.11 -18.78
CA VAL A 94 -4.72 10.74 -19.45
C VAL A 94 -3.55 11.47 -18.79
N LEU A 95 -2.68 10.71 -18.14
CA LEU A 95 -1.56 11.21 -17.36
C LEU A 95 -0.29 11.31 -18.22
N ARG A 96 0.24 12.52 -18.38
CA ARG A 96 1.56 12.75 -18.96
C ARG A 96 2.68 12.15 -18.09
N GLY A 97 3.85 11.94 -18.68
CA GLY A 97 5.03 11.40 -18.02
C GLY A 97 5.54 12.35 -16.94
N GLY A 98 5.98 11.76 -15.83
CA GLY A 98 6.57 12.49 -14.71
C GLY A 98 6.05 12.03 -13.35
N ILE A 99 6.49 12.73 -12.31
CA ILE A 99 6.19 12.37 -10.92
C ILE A 99 5.11 13.30 -10.38
N TYR A 100 3.94 12.75 -10.11
CA TYR A 100 2.81 13.41 -9.46
C TYR A 100 2.94 13.22 -7.95
N ARG A 101 3.34 14.28 -7.24
CA ARG A 101 3.49 14.24 -5.78
C ARG A 101 2.16 14.46 -5.11
N VAL A 102 1.74 13.52 -4.29
CA VAL A 102 0.48 13.58 -3.53
C VAL A 102 0.77 13.63 -2.04
N GLU A 103 0.14 14.57 -1.33
CA GLU A 103 0.27 14.68 0.13
C GLU A 103 -0.81 13.91 0.88
N LYS A 104 -1.88 13.56 0.18
CA LYS A 104 -3.08 12.90 0.68
C LYS A 104 -3.55 11.85 -0.33
N PRO A 105 -4.32 10.83 0.09
CA PRO A 105 -4.86 9.85 -0.82
C PRO A 105 -5.71 10.50 -1.91
N ILE A 106 -5.59 10.00 -3.14
CA ILE A 106 -6.56 10.29 -4.21
C ILE A 106 -7.82 9.48 -3.88
N VAL A 107 -8.93 10.17 -3.65
CA VAL A 107 -10.19 9.55 -3.23
C VAL A 107 -11.10 9.39 -4.45
N LEU A 108 -11.39 8.15 -4.79
CA LEU A 108 -12.47 7.80 -5.71
C LEU A 108 -13.76 7.59 -4.92
N SER A 109 -14.80 8.32 -5.25
CA SER A 109 -16.11 8.29 -4.59
C SER A 109 -17.18 7.68 -5.52
N PRO A 110 -18.40 7.39 -5.04
CA PRO A 110 -19.46 6.85 -5.88
C PRO A 110 -19.75 7.67 -7.15
N GLU A 111 -19.56 8.99 -7.10
CA GLU A 111 -19.72 9.91 -8.24
C GLU A 111 -18.69 9.67 -9.35
N ASP A 112 -17.55 9.04 -9.05
CA ASP A 112 -16.53 8.65 -10.02
C ASP A 112 -16.88 7.36 -10.76
N SER A 113 -17.94 6.66 -10.33
CA SER A 113 -18.38 5.43 -10.95
C SER A 113 -18.71 5.66 -12.43
N GLY A 114 -18.31 4.69 -13.24
CA GLY A 114 -18.86 4.53 -14.59
C GLY A 114 -19.99 3.51 -14.59
N CYS A 115 -20.49 3.20 -15.78
CA CYS A 115 -21.31 2.00 -16.01
C CYS A 115 -20.54 1.06 -16.95
N GLY A 116 -21.05 -0.15 -17.20
CA GLY A 116 -20.33 -1.17 -17.98
C GLY A 116 -19.90 -0.71 -19.38
N SER A 117 -20.69 0.16 -20.00
CA SER A 117 -20.41 0.76 -21.31
C SER A 117 -19.63 2.09 -21.23
N CYS A 118 -19.60 2.77 -20.08
CA CYS A 118 -18.92 4.07 -19.89
C CYS A 118 -18.05 4.04 -18.63
N PRO A 119 -16.94 3.28 -18.62
CA PRO A 119 -16.02 3.30 -17.49
C PRO A 119 -15.32 4.67 -17.40
N LEU A 120 -14.93 5.06 -16.18
CA LEU A 120 -13.86 6.03 -16.00
C LEU A 120 -12.54 5.30 -16.18
N VAL A 121 -11.71 5.76 -17.12
CA VAL A 121 -10.38 5.20 -17.35
C VAL A 121 -9.35 6.21 -16.89
N ILE A 122 -8.40 5.79 -16.06
CA ILE A 122 -7.22 6.59 -15.70
C ILE A 122 -6.02 5.84 -16.26
N GLU A 123 -5.29 6.46 -17.18
CA GLU A 123 -4.23 5.80 -17.93
C GLU A 123 -3.05 6.72 -18.21
N ALA A 124 -1.91 6.14 -18.59
CA ALA A 124 -0.77 6.88 -19.07
C ALA A 124 -1.01 7.42 -20.48
N TYR A 125 -0.47 8.59 -20.78
CA TYR A 125 -0.31 9.07 -22.15
C TYR A 125 0.54 8.06 -22.93
N PRO A 126 0.20 7.76 -24.21
CA PRO A 126 0.89 6.71 -24.96
C PRO A 126 2.42 6.85 -24.95
N GLY A 127 3.12 5.80 -24.49
CA GLY A 127 4.58 5.76 -24.43
C GLY A 127 5.21 6.48 -23.24
N GLU A 128 4.42 7.12 -22.37
CA GLU A 128 4.90 7.84 -21.19
C GLU A 128 4.67 7.02 -19.90
N VAL A 129 5.46 7.31 -18.85
CA VAL A 129 5.39 6.60 -17.56
C VAL A 129 5.09 7.60 -16.44
N PRO A 130 3.81 7.84 -16.11
CA PRO A 130 3.43 8.63 -14.95
C PRO A 130 3.68 7.85 -13.65
N VAL A 131 4.20 8.52 -12.64
CA VAL A 131 4.42 7.96 -11.30
C VAL A 131 3.67 8.80 -10.27
N ILE A 132 2.65 8.23 -9.64
CA ILE A 132 1.99 8.83 -8.49
C ILE A 132 2.81 8.49 -7.25
N SER A 133 3.32 9.52 -6.56
CA SER A 133 4.26 9.36 -5.45
C SER A 133 3.77 10.08 -4.20
N GLY A 134 3.58 9.34 -3.10
CA GLY A 134 3.45 9.92 -1.76
C GLY A 134 4.81 10.23 -1.10
N GLY A 135 5.91 10.06 -1.83
CA GLY A 135 7.26 10.28 -1.33
C GLY A 135 7.64 11.76 -1.30
N LYS A 136 8.41 12.15 -0.28
CA LYS A 136 8.96 13.51 -0.18
C LYS A 136 10.41 13.52 -0.67
N PRO A 137 10.80 14.47 -1.54
CA PRO A 137 12.19 14.57 -1.98
C PRO A 137 13.09 14.97 -0.81
N ILE A 138 14.25 14.34 -0.74
CA ILE A 138 15.35 14.74 0.14
C ILE A 138 16.45 15.29 -0.78
N SER A 139 16.92 16.49 -0.47
CA SER A 139 17.98 17.18 -1.21
C SER A 139 19.06 17.67 -0.25
N GLY A 140 20.11 18.33 -0.76
CA GLY A 140 21.20 18.84 0.06
C GLY A 140 22.08 17.73 0.64
N PHE A 141 22.33 16.68 -0.14
CA PHE A 141 23.29 15.65 0.24
C PHE A 141 24.71 16.20 0.13
N GLU A 142 25.48 16.06 1.21
CA GLU A 142 26.89 16.41 1.28
C GLU A 142 27.72 15.17 1.61
N GLU A 143 28.89 15.09 1.00
CA GLU A 143 29.84 14.03 1.32
C GLU A 143 30.60 14.37 2.61
N THR A 144 30.66 13.39 3.53
CA THR A 144 31.36 13.52 4.81
C THR A 144 31.86 12.17 5.31
N VAL A 145 32.46 12.14 6.50
CA VAL A 145 32.92 10.93 7.18
C VAL A 145 32.08 10.72 8.45
N VAL A 146 31.36 9.60 8.53
CA VAL A 146 30.58 9.20 9.69
C VAL A 146 31.20 7.94 10.29
N ASN A 147 31.64 8.01 11.55
CA ASN A 147 32.30 6.90 12.26
C ASN A 147 33.50 6.31 11.48
N GLY A 148 34.30 7.17 10.82
CA GLY A 148 35.45 6.73 10.01
C GLY A 148 35.10 6.19 8.62
N VAL A 149 33.83 6.21 8.21
CA VAL A 149 33.38 5.73 6.90
C VAL A 149 32.85 6.90 6.06
N ARG A 150 33.28 7.00 4.80
CA ARG A 150 32.72 7.97 3.84
C ARG A 150 31.22 7.73 3.65
N ALA A 151 30.43 8.79 3.73
CA ALA A 151 28.98 8.74 3.61
C ALA A 151 28.44 10.03 2.99
N TRP A 152 27.28 9.90 2.34
CA TRP A 152 26.46 11.05 1.95
C TRP A 152 25.42 11.31 3.03
N VAL A 153 25.33 12.55 3.50
CA VAL A 153 24.44 12.96 4.59
C VAL A 153 23.57 14.11 4.11
N ALA A 154 22.27 14.06 4.45
CA ALA A 154 21.33 15.14 4.20
C ALA A 154 20.51 15.40 5.48
N ASN A 155 20.23 16.66 5.74
CA ASN A 155 19.32 17.06 6.81
C ASN A 155 17.87 16.90 6.32
N VAL A 156 17.04 16.24 7.11
CA VAL A 156 15.60 16.12 6.86
C VAL A 156 14.81 16.95 7.87
N PRO A 157 13.62 17.46 7.52
CA PRO A 157 12.79 18.18 8.49
C PRO A 157 12.49 17.35 9.73
N ALA A 158 12.38 18.03 10.87
CA ALA A 158 12.08 17.39 12.15
C ALA A 158 10.76 16.59 12.07
N GLY A 159 10.72 15.45 12.76
CA GLY A 159 9.55 14.57 12.81
C GLY A 159 9.40 13.63 11.62
N TRP A 160 10.18 13.76 10.54
CA TRP A 160 10.15 12.78 9.46
C TRP A 160 10.61 11.41 9.97
N ARG A 161 9.80 10.38 9.69
CA ARG A 161 10.09 8.97 9.99
C ARG A 161 9.73 8.15 8.76
N PHE A 162 10.68 7.38 8.25
CA PHE A 162 10.49 6.55 7.07
C PHE A 162 11.37 5.29 7.15
N LYS A 163 10.91 4.19 6.55
CA LYS A 163 11.63 2.90 6.52
C LYS A 163 12.19 2.56 5.13
N GLN A 164 11.98 3.43 4.15
CA GLN A 164 12.33 3.21 2.75
C GLN A 164 12.93 4.50 2.17
N LEU A 165 13.98 4.35 1.37
CA LEU A 165 14.62 5.43 0.63
C LEU A 165 14.80 4.96 -0.80
N PHE A 166 14.55 5.85 -1.77
CA PHE A 166 14.75 5.57 -3.19
C PHE A 166 15.70 6.61 -3.77
N VAL A 167 16.64 6.15 -4.60
CA VAL A 167 17.60 7.00 -5.32
C VAL A 167 17.47 6.64 -6.79
N ASN A 168 17.12 7.64 -7.62
CA ASN A 168 16.92 7.48 -9.07
C ASN A 168 15.94 6.35 -9.44
N GLY A 169 14.83 6.24 -8.70
CA GLY A 169 13.81 5.20 -8.92
C GLY A 169 14.11 3.84 -8.27
N GLU A 170 15.32 3.65 -7.73
CA GLU A 170 15.74 2.38 -7.15
C GLU A 170 15.77 2.43 -5.61
N ARG A 171 15.18 1.41 -4.98
CA ARG A 171 15.13 1.27 -3.52
C ARG A 171 16.52 1.01 -2.94
N ARG A 172 16.90 1.75 -1.90
CA ARG A 172 18.09 1.50 -1.09
C ARG A 172 17.76 0.60 0.11
N PRO A 173 18.63 -0.36 0.46
CA PRO A 173 18.41 -1.20 1.64
C PRO A 173 18.55 -0.37 2.91
N ARG A 174 17.66 -0.61 3.89
CA ARG A 174 17.83 -0.09 5.25
C ARG A 174 19.02 -0.81 5.89
N ALA A 175 19.91 -0.06 6.54
CA ALA A 175 21.04 -0.65 7.26
C ALA A 175 20.53 -1.67 8.28
N ARG A 176 21.16 -2.85 8.31
CA ARG A 176 20.81 -3.95 9.22
C ARG A 176 22.07 -4.69 9.67
N LEU A 177 21.94 -5.38 10.80
CA LEU A 177 22.89 -6.36 11.29
C LEU A 177 22.16 -7.70 11.58
N PRO A 178 22.82 -8.85 11.42
CA PRO A 178 24.09 -9.00 10.71
C PRO A 178 23.92 -8.68 9.22
N LYS A 179 25.01 -8.42 8.49
CA LYS A 179 24.94 -8.11 7.05
C LYS A 179 24.33 -9.28 6.26
N GLU A 180 24.63 -10.51 6.69
CA GLU A 180 24.17 -11.77 6.11
C GLU A 180 23.68 -12.71 7.23
N GLY A 181 22.67 -13.52 6.93
CA GLY A 181 22.07 -14.42 7.92
C GLY A 181 21.30 -13.70 9.04
N PHE A 182 21.31 -14.33 10.22
CA PHE A 182 20.52 -13.96 11.39
C PHE A 182 21.36 -14.03 12.67
N TYR A 183 21.11 -13.12 13.60
CA TYR A 183 21.46 -13.36 14.99
C TYR A 183 20.56 -14.46 15.57
N ARG A 184 21.07 -15.16 16.58
CA ARG A 184 20.32 -16.20 17.30
C ARG A 184 20.13 -15.73 18.74
N VAL A 185 18.89 -15.82 19.21
CA VAL A 185 18.56 -15.58 20.61
C VAL A 185 19.15 -16.72 21.44
N VAL A 186 19.88 -16.36 22.50
CA VAL A 186 20.46 -17.34 23.44
C VAL A 186 19.37 -17.92 24.32
N GLU A 187 18.56 -17.04 24.89
CA GLU A 187 17.50 -17.40 25.83
C GLU A 187 16.40 -16.33 25.82
N VAL A 188 15.18 -16.73 26.12
CA VAL A 188 14.09 -15.82 26.47
C VAL A 188 13.78 -16.04 27.96
N PRO A 189 14.21 -15.15 28.88
CA PRO A 189 14.12 -15.38 30.33
C PRO A 189 12.72 -15.75 30.83
N ALA A 190 11.67 -15.17 30.22
CA ALA A 190 10.27 -15.47 30.55
C ALA A 190 9.88 -16.95 30.34
N TYR A 191 10.58 -17.65 29.45
CA TYR A 191 10.31 -19.05 29.11
C TYR A 191 11.31 -20.02 29.72
N ARG A 192 12.18 -19.56 30.65
CA ARG A 192 13.17 -20.41 31.29
C ARG A 192 12.50 -21.59 32.00
N GLY A 193 12.94 -22.81 31.66
CA GLY A 193 12.40 -24.05 32.22
C GLY A 193 11.05 -24.48 31.60
N GLN A 194 10.51 -23.73 30.64
CA GLN A 194 9.30 -24.10 29.91
C GLN A 194 9.67 -24.85 28.62
N ARG A 195 8.80 -25.78 28.21
CA ARG A 195 8.91 -26.40 26.89
C ARG A 195 8.10 -25.61 25.87
N LEU A 196 8.53 -25.63 24.61
CA LEU A 196 7.83 -24.93 23.52
C LEU A 196 6.36 -25.36 23.40
N GLU A 197 6.05 -26.63 23.66
CA GLU A 197 4.66 -27.15 23.59
C GLU A 197 3.77 -26.62 24.73
N GLY A 198 4.38 -26.07 25.79
CA GLY A 198 3.67 -25.45 26.92
C GLY A 198 3.34 -23.97 26.71
N LEU A 199 3.96 -23.33 25.71
CA LEU A 199 3.73 -21.91 25.42
C LEU A 199 2.40 -21.72 24.69
N ARG A 200 1.61 -20.74 25.13
CA ARG A 200 0.34 -20.42 24.48
C ARG A 200 0.54 -19.43 23.33
N LEU A 201 -0.31 -19.54 22.31
CA LEU A 201 -0.46 -18.47 21.32
C LEU A 201 -0.85 -17.18 22.08
N PHE A 202 -0.15 -16.08 21.81
CA PHE A 202 -0.25 -14.78 22.50
C PHE A 202 0.41 -14.67 23.88
N GLU A 203 1.12 -15.70 24.35
CA GLU A 203 2.00 -15.58 25.51
C GLU A 203 3.35 -15.01 25.09
N GLY A 204 3.47 -13.69 25.06
CA GLY A 204 4.67 -12.97 24.60
C GLY A 204 5.71 -12.74 25.70
N ALA A 205 6.94 -12.42 25.28
CA ALA A 205 8.00 -11.93 26.14
C ALA A 205 8.52 -10.60 25.59
N ASP A 206 8.92 -9.70 26.48
CA ASP A 206 9.44 -8.37 26.16
C ASP A 206 10.98 -8.30 26.21
N SER A 207 11.64 -9.44 26.44
CA SER A 207 13.08 -9.47 26.64
C SER A 207 13.71 -10.79 26.19
N PHE A 208 14.95 -10.70 25.75
CA PHE A 208 15.76 -11.86 25.38
C PHE A 208 17.23 -11.63 25.69
N VAL A 209 17.99 -12.71 25.85
CA VAL A 209 19.45 -12.69 25.99
C VAL A 209 20.07 -12.89 24.61
N CYS A 210 20.93 -11.95 24.19
CA CYS A 210 21.68 -12.06 22.95
C CYS A 210 23.08 -12.64 23.17
N HIS A 211 23.76 -13.06 22.10
CA HIS A 211 25.18 -13.38 22.21
C HIS A 211 25.97 -12.08 22.45
N SER A 212 27.12 -12.22 23.12
CA SER A 212 28.02 -11.10 23.37
C SER A 212 28.46 -10.46 22.05
N GLY A 213 28.21 -9.16 21.92
CA GLY A 213 28.61 -8.35 20.76
C GLY A 213 27.58 -8.24 19.62
N ASP A 214 26.49 -9.03 19.65
CA ASP A 214 25.37 -8.94 18.70
C ASP A 214 24.64 -7.60 18.84
N VAL A 215 24.34 -7.23 20.10
CA VAL A 215 23.86 -5.91 20.48
C VAL A 215 24.98 -5.20 21.23
N ARG A 216 25.08 -3.88 21.01
CA ARG A 216 26.10 -3.02 21.63
C ARG A 216 25.43 -1.80 22.22
N ARG A 217 26.12 -1.07 23.09
CA ARG A 217 25.69 0.24 23.60
C ARG A 217 25.79 1.31 22.48
N TRP A 218 24.89 1.21 21.49
CA TRP A 218 24.79 2.20 20.43
C TRP A 218 24.22 3.51 20.96
N LYS A 219 24.68 4.63 20.40
CA LYS A 219 24.26 5.99 20.81
C LYS A 219 22.75 6.25 20.68
N ASN A 220 22.08 5.51 19.80
CA ASN A 220 20.68 5.69 19.43
C ASN A 220 19.93 4.35 19.55
N LEU A 221 20.09 3.68 20.69
CA LEU A 221 19.56 2.33 20.92
C LEU A 221 18.05 2.23 20.65
N GLU A 222 17.27 3.22 21.08
CA GLU A 222 15.82 3.23 20.90
C GLU A 222 15.34 3.41 19.45
N ASP A 223 16.23 3.83 18.54
CA ASP A 223 15.95 3.88 17.10
C ASP A 223 16.19 2.53 16.40
N VAL A 224 16.80 1.57 17.11
CA VAL A 224 17.11 0.24 16.58
C VAL A 224 15.86 -0.64 16.68
N GLU A 225 15.46 -1.22 15.56
CA GLU A 225 14.35 -2.17 15.44
C GLU A 225 14.92 -3.58 15.37
N VAL A 226 14.51 -4.44 16.30
CA VAL A 226 14.74 -5.89 16.20
C VAL A 226 13.68 -6.47 15.28
N VAL A 227 14.12 -7.23 14.28
CA VAL A 227 13.23 -7.96 13.38
C VAL A 227 13.27 -9.43 13.78
N ILE A 228 12.22 -9.89 14.46
CA ILE A 228 12.10 -11.26 14.98
C ILE A 228 11.28 -12.06 13.98
N LEU A 229 11.87 -13.14 13.47
CA LEU A 229 11.13 -14.13 12.69
C LEU A 229 10.56 -15.16 13.66
N HIS A 230 9.25 -15.13 13.84
CA HIS A 230 8.54 -15.93 14.82
C HIS A 230 7.44 -16.72 14.13
N PHE A 231 7.65 -18.03 13.96
CA PHE A 231 6.76 -18.91 13.20
C PHE A 231 6.42 -18.37 11.80
N TRP A 232 5.18 -17.90 11.60
CA TRP A 232 4.63 -17.38 10.35
C TRP A 232 4.52 -15.84 10.32
N ILE A 233 5.04 -15.14 11.33
CA ILE A 233 5.05 -13.68 11.40
C ILE A 233 6.47 -13.10 11.49
N GLU A 234 6.59 -11.84 11.09
CA GLU A 234 7.75 -10.99 11.33
C GLU A 234 7.33 -9.90 12.32
N GLU A 235 7.97 -9.85 13.48
CA GLU A 235 7.76 -8.81 14.48
C GLU A 235 8.87 -7.78 14.39
N ARG A 236 8.51 -6.49 14.48
CA ARG A 236 9.42 -5.36 14.33
C ARG A 236 9.31 -4.48 15.55
N ILE A 237 10.20 -4.69 16.51
CA ILE A 237 10.05 -4.11 17.84
C ILE A 237 11.28 -3.24 18.17
N PRO A 238 11.10 -1.95 18.54
CA PRO A 238 12.20 -1.13 18.99
C PRO A 238 12.83 -1.66 20.28
N ILE A 239 14.14 -1.48 20.43
CA ILE A 239 14.82 -1.75 21.70
C ILE A 239 14.42 -0.68 22.73
N GLU A 240 14.06 -1.10 23.94
CA GLU A 240 13.87 -0.22 25.10
C GLU A 240 15.19 -0.01 25.84
N SER A 241 15.90 -1.09 26.16
CA SER A 241 17.19 -1.02 26.85
C SER A 241 18.08 -2.25 26.58
N PHE A 242 19.37 -2.11 26.88
CA PHE A 242 20.35 -3.19 26.77
C PHE A 242 21.27 -3.21 27.99
N ASP A 243 21.28 -4.33 28.71
CA ASP A 243 22.20 -4.61 29.79
C ASP A 243 23.41 -5.40 29.27
N SER A 244 24.59 -4.79 29.27
CA SER A 244 25.82 -5.40 28.77
C SER A 244 26.40 -6.47 29.69
N ASP A 245 26.03 -6.47 30.97
CA ASP A 245 26.59 -7.40 31.95
C ASP A 245 25.88 -8.75 31.83
N THR A 246 24.58 -8.72 31.52
CA THR A 246 23.76 -9.92 31.30
C THR A 246 23.49 -10.24 29.82
N ASN A 247 23.86 -9.34 28.90
CA ASN A 247 23.47 -9.36 27.48
C ASN A 247 21.94 -9.38 27.27
N THR A 248 21.17 -8.82 28.21
CA THR A 248 19.71 -8.77 28.12
C THR A 248 19.26 -7.57 27.31
N VAL A 249 18.48 -7.84 26.27
CA VAL A 249 17.77 -6.83 25.46
C VAL A 249 16.33 -6.77 25.93
N LYS A 250 15.85 -5.58 26.27
CA LYS A 250 14.43 -5.31 26.54
C LYS A 250 13.81 -4.58 25.35
N LEU A 251 12.58 -4.94 25.00
CA LEU A 251 11.81 -4.47 23.86
C LEU A 251 10.61 -3.64 24.34
N LYS A 252 10.17 -2.69 23.51
CA LYS A 252 9.00 -1.82 23.80
C LYS A 252 7.66 -2.53 23.59
#